data_AF-A0AA35PHQ9-F1
#
_entry.id   AF-A0AA35PHQ9-F1
#
_cell.length_a   1.000
_cell.length_b   1.000
_cell.length_c   1.000
_cell.angle_alpha   90.00
_cell.angle_beta   90.00
_cell.angle_gamma   90.00
#
_symmetry.space_group_name_H-M   'P 1'
#
loop_
_entity.id
_entity.type
_entity.pdbx_description
1 polymer ?
#
loop_
_entity_poly.entity_id
_entity_poly.type
_entity_poly.pdbx_seq_one_letter_code
_entity_poly.pdbx_strand_id
1 'polypeptide(L)'
;MAANINFEFEVEKSVPRKEDISAAGRFTTNCMNCHYTCHYPCPIRRDEGKRRCVAINANTGKCNVCPGRCVWNMHFNQKYLFEYKVTKEIKSYGELKQKYEDASGEAMTPEKVLGNLNQEYKEAKQALEDLIQKSSQSLQRLHQIGLKPNPLFTQEYIDLLIISEEQDLEPGYQERIQLLKEKEGTSRNKIKGEVASVTETDLCFKRGPTQVETNSSKRATWRQDSSVFHVSGR
;
A
#
# COMPACT_ATOMS: atom_id res chain seq x y z
N MET A 1 44.06 -24.99 -12.40
CA MET A 1 43.33 -23.74 -12.13
C MET A 1 42.44 -23.99 -10.92
N ALA A 2 42.83 -23.51 -9.75
CA ALA A 2 42.05 -23.66 -8.52
C ALA A 2 41.74 -22.25 -8.02
N ALA A 3 40.62 -21.70 -8.47
CA ALA A 3 40.13 -20.44 -7.94
C ALA A 3 38.60 -20.52 -7.87
N ASN A 4 38.06 -20.19 -6.70
CA ASN A 4 36.65 -19.96 -6.43
C ASN A 4 35.74 -21.20 -6.23
N ILE A 5 36.23 -22.22 -5.52
CA ILE A 5 35.40 -23.40 -5.15
C ILE A 5 34.34 -23.02 -4.08
N ASN A 6 34.61 -22.01 -3.25
CA ASN A 6 33.72 -21.54 -2.19
C ASN A 6 33.48 -20.03 -2.32
N PHE A 7 32.79 -19.61 -3.39
CA PHE A 7 32.32 -18.23 -3.51
C PHE A 7 31.25 -17.97 -2.44
N GLU A 8 31.52 -17.06 -1.54
CA GLU A 8 30.58 -16.57 -0.53
C GLU A 8 30.10 -15.17 -0.90
N PHE A 9 28.82 -14.90 -0.65
CA PHE A 9 28.21 -13.61 -0.90
C PHE A 9 27.22 -13.27 0.21
N GLU A 10 27.11 -11.99 0.51
CA GLU A 10 26.21 -11.49 1.53
C GLU A 10 24.82 -11.29 0.92
N VAL A 11 23.80 -11.81 1.59
CA VAL A 11 22.40 -11.63 1.21
C VAL A 11 21.64 -11.04 2.38
N GLU A 12 20.80 -10.04 2.08
CA GLU A 12 19.86 -9.50 3.05
C GLU A 12 18.63 -10.40 3.16
N LYS A 13 18.29 -10.78 4.39
CA LYS A 13 17.12 -11.59 4.71
C LYS A 13 16.28 -10.90 5.76
N SER A 14 14.98 -10.84 5.50
CA SER A 14 13.98 -10.41 6.46
C SER A 14 13.67 -11.55 7.43
N VAL A 15 13.88 -11.32 8.73
CA VAL A 15 13.63 -12.29 9.79
C VAL A 15 12.52 -11.77 10.72
N PRO A 16 11.51 -12.62 11.05
CA PRO A 16 10.45 -12.23 11.97
C PRO A 16 10.98 -12.08 13.40
N ARG A 17 10.71 -10.93 14.01
CA ARG A 17 10.88 -10.63 15.44
C ARG A 17 9.51 -10.49 16.09
N LYS A 18 9.42 -10.85 17.37
CA LYS A 18 8.19 -10.69 18.16
C LYS A 18 8.28 -9.41 18.98
N GLU A 19 7.38 -8.47 18.73
CA GLU A 19 7.19 -7.26 19.53
C GLU A 19 6.09 -7.49 20.55
N ASP A 20 6.37 -7.34 21.84
CA ASP A 20 5.39 -7.58 22.91
C ASP A 20 4.30 -6.50 22.94
N ILE A 21 3.04 -6.93 22.96
CA ILE A 21 1.86 -6.07 23.09
C ILE A 21 1.01 -6.43 24.30
N SER A 22 1.56 -7.17 25.26
CA SER A 22 0.85 -7.60 26.48
C SER A 22 0.17 -6.45 27.22
N ALA A 23 0.76 -5.25 27.19
CA ALA A 23 0.23 -4.06 27.85
C ALA A 23 -0.91 -3.37 27.08
N ALA A 24 -1.09 -3.65 25.79
CA ALA A 24 -2.01 -2.91 24.92
C ALA A 24 -3.49 -3.29 25.10
N GLY A 25 -3.78 -4.43 25.76
CA GLY A 25 -5.15 -4.93 25.94
C GLY A 25 -5.90 -5.22 24.63
N ARG A 26 -5.17 -5.38 23.51
CA ARG A 26 -5.69 -5.59 22.15
C ARG A 26 -5.40 -7.00 21.67
N PHE A 27 -6.17 -7.47 20.70
CA PHE A 27 -6.05 -8.83 20.18
C PHE A 27 -5.42 -8.85 18.78
N THR A 28 -4.84 -9.97 18.39
CA THR A 28 -4.08 -10.13 17.13
C THR A 28 -4.59 -11.31 16.35
N THR A 29 -4.47 -11.28 15.03
CA THR A 29 -4.69 -12.46 14.19
C THR A 29 -3.36 -12.84 13.56
N ASN A 30 -2.56 -13.61 14.30
CA ASN A 30 -1.23 -14.02 13.87
C ASN A 30 -1.27 -15.39 13.20
N CYS A 31 -0.69 -15.52 12.01
CA CYS A 31 -0.54 -16.81 11.34
C CYS A 31 0.70 -17.53 11.88
N MET A 32 0.49 -18.71 12.48
CA MET A 32 1.60 -19.50 13.03
C MET A 32 2.43 -20.22 11.97
N ASN A 33 1.86 -20.47 10.79
CA ASN A 33 2.59 -21.08 9.69
C ASN A 33 3.51 -20.08 8.99
N CYS A 34 3.04 -18.85 8.78
CA CYS A 34 3.79 -17.81 8.07
C CYS A 34 4.60 -16.89 8.97
N HIS A 35 4.41 -16.96 10.30
CA HIS A 35 4.99 -16.01 11.25
C HIS A 35 4.69 -14.56 10.87
N TYR A 36 3.41 -14.27 10.57
CA TYR A 36 2.95 -12.98 10.03
C TYR A 36 1.71 -12.46 10.78
N THR A 37 1.70 -11.17 11.14
CA THR A 37 0.54 -10.49 11.75
C THR A 37 -0.47 -10.15 10.68
N CYS A 38 -1.59 -10.88 10.60
CA CYS A 38 -2.58 -10.67 9.53
C CYS A 38 -3.57 -9.56 9.85
N HIS A 39 -3.81 -9.28 11.12
CA HIS A 39 -4.69 -8.19 11.55
C HIS A 39 -4.36 -7.76 12.98
N TYR A 40 -4.11 -6.47 13.17
CA TYR A 40 -3.98 -5.82 14.46
C TYR A 40 -4.44 -4.35 14.34
N PRO A 41 -5.21 -3.82 15.30
CA PRO A 41 -5.87 -4.53 16.40
C PRO A 41 -7.11 -5.30 15.92
N CYS A 42 -7.21 -6.57 16.29
CA CYS A 42 -8.38 -7.39 16.02
C CYS A 42 -9.41 -7.24 17.16
N PRO A 43 -10.71 -7.08 16.87
CA PRO A 43 -11.75 -7.03 17.91
C PRO A 43 -12.09 -8.43 18.49
N ILE A 44 -11.58 -9.50 17.89
CA ILE A 44 -11.97 -10.87 18.21
C ILE A 44 -11.06 -11.44 19.30
N ARG A 45 -11.60 -11.53 20.52
CA ARG A 45 -10.89 -12.01 21.72
C ARG A 45 -10.59 -13.52 21.75
N ARG A 46 -11.46 -14.36 21.18
CA ARG A 46 -11.32 -15.82 21.21
C ARG A 46 -10.90 -16.39 19.87
N ASP A 47 -10.02 -17.38 19.89
CA ASP A 47 -9.48 -17.99 18.67
C ASP A 47 -10.54 -18.71 17.83
N GLU A 48 -11.55 -19.30 18.50
CA GLU A 48 -12.75 -19.88 17.87
C GLU A 48 -13.46 -18.89 16.94
N GLY A 49 -13.38 -17.59 17.24
CA GLY A 49 -14.01 -16.53 16.47
C GLY A 49 -13.19 -16.08 15.25
N LYS A 50 -11.94 -16.53 15.08
CA LYS A 50 -11.01 -15.97 14.08
C LYS A 50 -11.44 -16.17 12.64
N ARG A 51 -12.32 -17.12 12.37
CA ARG A 51 -12.99 -17.26 11.06
C ARG A 51 -13.70 -15.97 10.61
N ARG A 52 -14.11 -15.12 11.56
CA ARG A 52 -14.81 -13.84 11.30
C ARG A 52 -13.89 -12.63 11.27
N CYS A 53 -12.56 -12.82 11.34
CA CYS A 53 -11.61 -11.71 11.25
C CYS A 53 -11.64 -11.12 9.83
N VAL A 54 -11.50 -9.79 9.70
CA VAL A 54 -11.49 -9.11 8.39
C VAL A 54 -10.40 -9.60 7.44
N ALA A 55 -9.27 -10.08 7.99
CA ALA A 55 -8.20 -10.71 7.21
C ALA A 55 -8.58 -12.08 6.63
N ILE A 56 -9.63 -12.74 7.14
CA ILE A 56 -10.08 -14.05 6.70
C ILE A 56 -11.27 -13.87 5.74
N ASN A 57 -11.18 -14.46 4.57
CA ASN A 57 -12.31 -14.55 3.65
C ASN A 57 -13.40 -15.46 4.25
N ALA A 58 -14.59 -14.92 4.50
CA ALA A 58 -15.68 -15.64 5.12
C ALA A 58 -16.16 -16.87 4.32
N ASN A 59 -16.11 -16.77 2.98
CA ASN A 59 -16.60 -17.81 2.07
C ASN A 59 -15.62 -18.98 1.98
N THR A 60 -14.31 -18.69 1.87
CA THR A 60 -13.28 -19.74 1.69
C THR A 60 -12.64 -20.19 3.01
N GLY A 61 -12.74 -19.39 4.06
CA GLY A 61 -12.03 -19.61 5.32
C GLY A 61 -10.51 -19.45 5.21
N LYS A 62 -10.00 -18.86 4.12
CA LYS A 62 -8.57 -18.59 3.91
C LYS A 62 -8.23 -17.13 4.20
N CYS A 63 -7.03 -16.91 4.70
CA CYS A 63 -6.50 -15.58 4.93
C CYS A 63 -6.12 -14.89 3.62
N ASN A 64 -6.47 -13.61 3.50
CA ASN A 64 -6.11 -12.76 2.36
C ASN A 64 -4.83 -11.95 2.61
N VAL A 65 -4.26 -12.01 3.82
CA VAL A 65 -3.15 -11.15 4.25
C VAL A 65 -1.83 -11.92 4.34
N CYS A 66 -1.80 -13.09 4.98
CA CYS A 66 -0.55 -13.84 5.08
C CYS A 66 -0.09 -14.38 3.70
N PRO A 67 1.23 -14.47 3.46
CA PRO A 67 1.76 -14.91 2.18
C PRO A 67 1.30 -16.33 1.78
N GLY A 68 1.13 -17.23 2.76
CA GLY A 68 0.69 -18.60 2.52
C GLY A 68 -0.81 -18.79 2.31
N ARG A 69 -1.62 -17.72 2.34
CA ARG A 69 -3.10 -17.78 2.28
C ARG A 69 -3.70 -18.87 3.18
N CYS A 70 -3.15 -18.99 4.39
CA CYS A 70 -3.41 -20.09 5.29
C CYS A 70 -4.87 -20.11 5.75
N VAL A 71 -5.36 -21.31 6.11
CA VAL A 71 -6.70 -21.49 6.66
C VAL A 71 -6.85 -20.80 8.03
N TRP A 72 -8.06 -20.36 8.34
CA TRP A 72 -8.34 -19.50 9.50
C TRP A 72 -7.92 -20.10 10.85
N ASN A 73 -7.96 -21.43 11.01
CA ASN A 73 -7.60 -22.12 12.24
C ASN A 73 -6.08 -22.19 12.49
N MET A 74 -5.26 -21.70 11.56
CA MET A 74 -3.83 -21.47 11.78
C MET A 74 -3.53 -20.07 12.35
N HIS A 75 -4.58 -19.29 12.63
CA HIS A 75 -4.48 -17.92 13.12
C HIS A 75 -4.97 -17.79 14.55
N PHE A 76 -4.14 -17.20 15.40
CA PHE A 76 -4.36 -17.16 16.84
C PHE A 76 -4.17 -15.76 17.41
N ASN A 77 -4.82 -15.52 18.55
CA ASN A 77 -4.50 -14.41 19.44
C ASN A 77 -3.20 -14.69 20.16
N GLN A 78 -2.30 -13.73 20.08
CA GLN A 78 -1.01 -13.75 20.74
C GLN A 78 -0.71 -12.39 21.33
N LYS A 79 0.14 -12.37 22.35
CA LYS A 79 0.56 -11.15 23.03
C LYS A 79 1.72 -10.44 22.32
N TYR A 80 1.92 -10.70 21.03
CA TYR A 80 2.97 -10.07 20.26
C TYR A 80 2.56 -9.84 18.81
N LEU A 81 3.24 -8.90 18.16
CA LEU A 81 3.21 -8.70 16.72
C LEU A 81 4.48 -9.28 16.10
N PHE A 82 4.37 -9.79 14.88
CA PHE A 82 5.52 -10.02 14.04
C PHE A 82 5.98 -8.72 13.39
N GLU A 83 7.16 -8.26 13.79
CA GLU A 83 7.95 -7.25 13.09
C GLU A 83 8.99 -7.93 12.22
N TYR A 84 9.48 -7.25 11.18
CA TYR A 84 10.50 -7.80 10.30
C TYR A 84 11.74 -6.94 10.35
N LYS A 85 12.87 -7.56 10.66
CA LYS A 85 14.18 -6.90 10.62
C LYS A 85 15.01 -7.51 9.51
N VAL A 86 15.66 -6.64 8.74
CA VAL A 86 16.65 -7.06 7.76
C VAL A 86 17.93 -7.44 8.49
N THR A 87 18.40 -8.65 8.25
CA THR A 87 19.68 -9.17 8.74
C THR A 87 20.49 -9.66 7.56
N LYS A 88 21.80 -9.50 7.64
CA LYS A 88 22.74 -10.01 6.64
C LYS A 88 23.12 -11.44 6.97
N GLU A 89 22.99 -12.34 6.00
CA GLU A 89 23.48 -13.71 6.09
C GLU A 89 24.48 -13.96 4.96
N ILE A 90 25.57 -14.65 5.27
CA ILE A 90 26.53 -15.11 4.27
C ILE A 90 25.99 -16.41 3.68
N LYS A 91 25.93 -16.48 2.36
CA LYS A 91 25.57 -17.70 1.61
C LYS A 91 26.71 -18.12 0.71
N SER A 92 26.80 -19.42 0.47
CA SER A 92 27.75 -19.97 -0.50
C SER A 92 27.08 -20.29 -1.84
N TYR A 93 27.86 -20.28 -2.90
CA TYR A 93 27.42 -20.79 -4.20
C TYR A 93 27.01 -22.27 -4.13
N GLY A 94 27.67 -23.07 -3.29
CA GLY A 94 27.32 -24.49 -3.09
C GLY A 94 25.90 -24.67 -2.57
N GLU A 95 25.50 -23.92 -1.54
CA GLU A 95 24.14 -23.93 -0.99
C GLU A 95 23.10 -23.49 -2.03
N LEU A 96 23.41 -22.44 -2.80
CA LEU A 96 22.53 -21.94 -3.85
C LEU A 96 22.34 -22.98 -4.96
N LYS A 97 23.43 -23.61 -5.40
CA LYS A 97 23.42 -24.68 -6.40
C LYS A 97 22.60 -25.87 -5.91
N GLN A 98 22.83 -26.31 -4.68
CA GLN A 98 22.13 -27.46 -4.09
C GLN A 98 20.62 -27.20 -4.03
N LYS A 99 20.18 -26.00 -3.62
CA LYS A 99 18.76 -25.62 -3.63
C LYS A 99 18.11 -25.84 -5.01
N TYR A 100 18.83 -25.51 -6.08
CA TYR A 100 18.33 -25.70 -7.44
C TYR A 100 18.32 -27.17 -7.86
N GLU A 101 19.36 -27.93 -7.49
CA GLU A 101 19.45 -29.39 -7.75
C GLU A 101 18.34 -30.15 -7.03
N ASP A 102 18.05 -29.80 -5.77
CA ASP A 102 16.98 -30.41 -4.98
C ASP A 102 15.59 -30.12 -5.59
N ALA A 103 15.42 -28.93 -6.17
CA ALA A 103 14.15 -28.53 -6.79
C ALA A 103 13.96 -29.12 -8.20
N SER A 104 15.03 -29.25 -8.99
CA SER A 104 14.97 -29.78 -10.36
C SER A 104 15.12 -31.31 -10.42
N GLY A 105 15.77 -31.92 -9.43
CA GLY A 105 16.20 -33.31 -9.45
C GLY A 105 17.40 -33.59 -10.37
N GLU A 106 18.01 -32.56 -10.95
CA GLU A 106 19.14 -32.67 -11.89
C GLU A 106 20.38 -31.94 -11.37
N ALA A 107 21.56 -32.47 -11.70
CA ALA A 107 22.81 -31.77 -11.44
C ALA A 107 22.87 -30.45 -12.21
N MET A 108 23.21 -29.37 -11.51
CA MET A 108 23.23 -28.02 -12.05
C MET A 108 24.64 -27.64 -12.51
N THR A 109 24.74 -26.99 -13.67
CA THR A 109 25.97 -26.31 -14.11
C THR A 109 25.91 -24.83 -13.72
N PRO A 110 27.04 -24.12 -13.60
CA PRO A 110 27.05 -22.68 -13.33
C PRO A 110 26.18 -21.85 -14.29
N GLU A 111 26.16 -22.22 -15.57
CA GLU A 111 25.35 -21.55 -16.59
C GLU A 111 23.86 -21.76 -16.35
N LYS A 112 23.45 -22.97 -15.96
CA LYS A 112 22.04 -23.26 -15.58
C LYS A 112 21.62 -22.48 -14.33
N VAL A 113 22.48 -22.42 -13.31
CA VAL A 113 22.20 -21.64 -12.08
C VAL A 113 22.02 -20.17 -12.42
N LEU A 114 22.92 -19.59 -13.22
CA LEU A 114 22.80 -18.19 -13.66
C LEU A 114 21.54 -17.96 -14.50
N GLY A 115 21.19 -18.91 -15.37
CA GLY A 115 19.95 -18.88 -16.16
C GLY A 115 18.70 -18.81 -15.28
N ASN A 116 18.62 -19.68 -14.27
CA ASN A 116 17.51 -19.72 -13.32
C ASN A 116 17.40 -18.42 -12.51
N LEU A 117 18.52 -17.91 -11.99
CA LEU A 117 18.55 -16.64 -11.25
C LEU A 117 18.05 -15.47 -12.11
N ASN A 118 18.49 -15.40 -13.37
CA ASN A 118 18.03 -14.36 -14.29
C ASN A 118 16.54 -14.48 -14.61
N GLN A 119 16.02 -15.70 -14.68
CA GLN A 119 14.60 -15.95 -14.90
C GLN A 119 13.78 -15.52 -13.68
N GLU A 120 14.17 -15.93 -12.47
CA GLU A 120 13.53 -15.50 -11.21
C GLU A 120 13.54 -13.97 -11.07
N TYR A 121 14.67 -13.33 -11.41
CA TYR A 121 14.77 -11.87 -11.40
C TYR A 121 13.79 -11.20 -12.37
N LYS A 122 13.66 -11.72 -13.60
CA LYS A 122 12.72 -11.19 -14.60
C LYS A 122 11.27 -11.35 -14.15
N GLU A 123 10.92 -12.50 -13.59
CA GLU A 123 9.57 -12.76 -13.07
C GLU A 123 9.22 -11.84 -11.90
N ALA A 124 10.15 -11.66 -10.96
CA ALA A 124 9.97 -10.72 -9.85
C ALA A 124 9.82 -9.27 -10.35
N LYS A 125 10.63 -8.86 -11.33
CA LYS A 125 10.53 -7.54 -11.95
C LYS A 125 9.18 -7.33 -12.63
N GLN A 126 8.70 -8.30 -13.41
CA GLN A 126 7.40 -8.22 -14.06
C GLN A 126 6.26 -8.12 -13.04
N ALA A 127 6.30 -8.93 -11.97
CA ALA A 127 5.30 -8.86 -10.92
C ALA A 127 5.27 -7.49 -10.21
N LEU A 128 6.44 -6.87 -10.01
CA LEU A 128 6.54 -5.51 -9.48
C LEU A 128 5.90 -4.47 -10.42
N GLU A 129 6.20 -4.54 -11.71
CA GLU A 129 5.63 -3.65 -12.72
C GLU A 129 4.10 -3.77 -12.78
N ASP A 130 3.56 -4.98 -12.73
CA ASP A 130 2.12 -5.24 -12.69
C ASP A 130 1.46 -4.64 -11.44
N LEU A 131 2.12 -4.72 -10.28
CA LEU A 131 1.62 -4.14 -9.03
C LEU A 131 1.62 -2.61 -9.08
N ILE A 132 2.67 -2.00 -9.64
CA ILE A 132 2.75 -0.54 -9.84
C ILE A 132 1.62 -0.09 -10.76
N GLN A 133 1.38 -0.81 -11.87
CA GLN A 133 0.31 -0.50 -12.80
C GLN A 133 -1.08 -0.60 -12.14
N LYS A 134 -1.34 -1.66 -11.40
CA LYS A 134 -2.61 -1.84 -10.66
C LYS A 134 -2.83 -0.76 -9.61
N SER A 135 -1.77 -0.36 -8.90
CA SER A 135 -1.82 0.73 -7.94
C SER A 135 -2.18 2.06 -8.62
N SER A 136 -1.50 2.37 -9.74
CA SER A 136 -1.78 3.57 -10.55
C SER A 136 -3.22 3.60 -11.05
N GLN A 137 -3.73 2.49 -11.59
CA GLN A 137 -5.13 2.38 -12.03
C GLN A 137 -6.11 2.56 -10.88
N SER A 138 -5.81 2.00 -9.72
CA SER A 138 -6.63 2.17 -8.51
C SER A 138 -6.67 3.63 -8.08
N LEU A 139 -5.53 4.33 -8.09
CA LEU A 139 -5.44 5.76 -7.78
C LEU A 139 -6.21 6.62 -8.80
N GLN A 140 -6.09 6.32 -10.09
CA GLN A 140 -6.86 6.99 -11.15
C GLN A 140 -8.37 6.77 -10.95
N ARG A 141 -8.78 5.54 -10.61
CA ARG A 141 -10.19 5.25 -10.35
C ARG A 141 -10.70 6.00 -9.12
N LEU A 142 -9.93 6.03 -8.04
CA LEU A 142 -10.24 6.81 -6.83
C LEU A 142 -10.38 8.30 -7.15
N HIS A 143 -9.51 8.84 -8.00
CA HIS A 143 -9.59 10.23 -8.46
C HIS A 143 -10.90 10.51 -9.24
N GLN A 144 -11.31 9.61 -10.13
CA GLN A 144 -12.54 9.78 -10.91
C GLN A 144 -13.83 9.76 -10.06
N ILE A 145 -13.87 8.93 -9.01
CA ILE A 145 -15.05 8.76 -8.15
C ILE A 145 -15.04 9.68 -6.94
N GLY A 146 -13.93 10.39 -6.70
CA GLY A 146 -13.78 11.28 -5.57
C GLY A 146 -14.72 12.49 -5.68
N LEU A 147 -15.54 12.70 -4.65
CA LEU A 147 -16.39 13.90 -4.52
C LEU A 147 -15.57 15.17 -4.25
N LYS A 148 -14.31 15.02 -3.85
CA LYS A 148 -13.33 16.08 -3.61
C LYS A 148 -12.05 15.76 -4.41
N PRO A 149 -11.30 16.77 -4.88
CA PRO A 149 -10.01 16.54 -5.51
C PRO A 149 -9.11 15.72 -4.58
N ASN A 150 -8.38 14.76 -5.16
CA ASN A 150 -7.55 13.84 -4.39
C ASN A 150 -6.44 14.61 -3.66
N PRO A 151 -6.40 14.60 -2.31
CA PRO A 151 -5.41 15.36 -1.54
C PRO A 151 -3.98 14.92 -1.86
N LEU A 152 -3.75 13.70 -2.38
CA LEU A 152 -2.42 13.24 -2.80
C LEU A 152 -1.74 14.13 -3.87
N PHE A 153 -2.51 14.99 -4.54
CA PHE A 153 -2.03 15.94 -5.54
C PHE A 153 -2.16 17.40 -5.10
N THR A 154 -2.59 17.66 -3.86
CA THR A 154 -2.62 19.02 -3.32
C THR A 154 -1.29 19.34 -2.67
N GLN A 155 -0.87 20.59 -2.81
CA GLN A 155 0.39 21.10 -2.28
C GLN A 155 0.53 20.78 -0.79
N GLU A 156 -0.55 20.93 -0.03
CA GLU A 156 -0.58 20.73 1.41
C GLU A 156 -0.29 19.27 1.81
N TYR A 157 -0.58 18.30 0.95
CA TYR A 157 -0.32 16.90 1.26
C TYR A 157 1.11 16.48 0.94
N ILE A 158 1.70 17.03 -0.13
CA ILE A 158 3.13 16.82 -0.41
C ILE A 158 3.97 17.38 0.75
N ASP A 159 3.59 18.56 1.27
CA ASP A 159 4.23 19.16 2.44
C ASP A 159 4.11 18.24 3.67
N LEU A 160 2.94 17.62 3.90
CA LEU A 160 2.74 16.65 4.98
C LEU A 160 3.62 15.39 4.83
N LEU A 161 3.79 14.87 3.61
CA LEU A 161 4.67 13.71 3.35
C LEU A 161 6.15 14.05 3.60
N ILE A 162 6.58 15.25 3.22
CA ILE A 162 7.95 15.72 3.51
C ILE A 162 8.16 15.79 5.02
N ILE A 163 7.21 16.37 5.77
CA ILE A 163 7.27 16.48 7.22
C ILE A 163 7.36 15.08 7.88
N SER A 164 6.59 14.09 7.41
CA SER A 164 6.69 12.72 7.96
C SER A 164 8.05 12.08 7.69
N GLU A 165 8.59 12.22 6.47
CA GLU A 165 9.92 11.67 6.13
C GLU A 165 11.04 12.34 6.95
N GLU A 166 10.93 13.63 7.26
CA GLU A 166 11.84 14.37 8.14
C GLU A 166 11.75 13.91 9.61
N GLN A 167 10.60 13.39 10.04
CA GLN A 167 10.37 12.90 11.40
C GLN A 167 10.79 11.44 11.59
N ASP A 168 10.50 10.59 10.61
CA ASP A 168 10.73 9.15 10.71
C ASP A 168 12.23 8.80 10.53
N LEU A 169 13.00 9.59 9.77
CA LEU A 169 14.45 9.45 9.57
C LEU A 169 14.91 8.06 9.12
N GLU A 170 14.01 7.32 8.48
CA GLU A 170 14.30 5.99 7.94
C GLU A 170 15.44 6.05 6.90
N PRO A 171 16.27 5.00 6.76
CA PRO A 171 17.35 4.98 5.78
C PRO A 171 16.88 5.40 4.38
N GLY A 172 17.60 6.32 3.76
CA GLY A 172 17.24 6.88 2.44
C GLY A 172 16.16 7.98 2.46
N TYR A 173 15.84 8.56 3.62
CA TYR A 173 14.81 9.62 3.73
C TYR A 173 15.19 10.89 2.94
N GLN A 174 16.48 11.23 2.84
CA GLN A 174 16.94 12.43 2.13
C GLN A 174 16.61 12.36 0.64
N GLU A 175 16.83 11.20 0.03
CA GLU A 175 16.52 10.93 -1.36
C GLU A 175 15.00 10.94 -1.61
N ARG A 176 14.20 10.41 -0.67
CA ARG A 176 12.73 10.47 -0.76
C ARG A 176 12.21 11.90 -0.67
N ILE A 177 12.74 12.73 0.25
CA ILE A 177 12.39 14.15 0.37
C ILE A 177 12.73 14.91 -0.92
N GLN A 178 13.90 14.64 -1.51
CA GLN A 178 14.32 15.28 -2.76
C GLN A 178 13.34 14.98 -3.89
N LEU A 179 12.92 13.71 -4.05
CA LEU A 179 11.92 13.30 -5.02
C LEU A 179 10.55 13.98 -4.80
N LEU A 180 10.12 14.12 -3.55
CA LEU A 180 8.86 14.80 -3.21
C LEU A 180 8.89 16.29 -3.60
N LYS A 181 10.00 17.00 -3.33
CA LYS A 181 10.20 18.40 -3.74
C LYS A 181 10.23 18.59 -5.26
N GLU A 182 10.77 17.63 -6.01
CA GLU A 182 10.72 17.67 -7.48
C GLU A 182 9.29 17.51 -8.04
N LYS A 183 8.47 16.67 -7.39
CA LYS A 183 7.05 16.51 -7.75
C LYS A 183 6.22 17.76 -7.39
N GLU A 184 6.57 18.44 -6.31
CA GLU A 184 6.00 19.74 -5.93
C GLU A 184 6.24 20.79 -7.03
N GLY A 185 7.49 20.94 -7.49
CA GLY A 185 7.86 21.87 -8.56
C GLY A 185 7.16 21.57 -9.90
N THR A 186 7.01 20.28 -10.23
CA THR A 186 6.32 19.85 -11.46
C THR A 186 4.82 20.16 -11.43
N SER A 187 4.18 20.01 -10.27
CA SER A 187 2.76 20.32 -10.08
C SER A 187 2.50 21.83 -10.16
N ARG A 188 3.40 22.65 -9.61
CA ARG A 188 3.38 24.13 -9.74
C ARG A 188 3.48 24.61 -11.19
N ASN A 189 4.32 23.95 -12.02
CA ASN A 189 4.49 24.34 -13.42
C ASN A 189 3.29 23.98 -14.31
N LYS A 190 2.58 22.88 -14.00
CA LYS A 190 1.34 22.51 -14.71
C LYS A 190 0.19 23.47 -14.39
N ILE A 191 0.02 23.86 -13.12
CA ILE A 191 -0.99 24.84 -12.70
C ILE A 191 -0.72 26.21 -13.34
N LYS A 192 0.54 26.65 -13.41
CA LYS A 192 0.91 27.89 -14.11
C LYS A 192 0.64 27.85 -15.62
N GLY A 193 0.81 26.69 -16.27
CA GLY A 193 0.52 26.49 -17.69
C GLY A 193 -0.98 26.54 -18.02
N GLU A 194 -1.83 25.94 -17.17
CA GLU A 194 -3.29 26.03 -17.31
C GLU A 194 -3.81 27.45 -17.04
N VAL A 195 -3.32 28.13 -16.00
CA VAL A 195 -3.73 29.51 -15.69
C VAL A 195 -3.34 30.50 -16.80
N ALA A 196 -2.20 30.30 -17.48
CA ALA A 196 -1.81 31.12 -18.63
C ALA A 196 -2.75 30.94 -19.84
N SER A 197 -3.25 29.72 -20.09
CA SER A 197 -4.20 29.43 -21.18
C SER A 197 -5.61 29.99 -20.95
N VAL A 198 -6.00 30.14 -19.68
CA VAL A 198 -7.28 30.77 -19.30
C VAL A 198 -7.22 32.30 -19.48
N THR A 199 -6.06 32.92 -19.27
CA THR A 199 -5.92 34.39 -19.41
C THR A 199 -5.86 34.89 -20.86
N GLU A 200 -5.54 34.04 -21.86
CA GLU A 200 -5.56 34.43 -23.28
C GLU A 200 -6.96 34.31 -23.92
N THR A 201 -7.87 33.53 -23.35
CA THR A 201 -9.23 33.33 -23.91
C THR A 201 -10.23 34.40 -23.47
N ASP A 202 -9.95 35.19 -22.43
CA ASP A 202 -10.82 36.27 -21.93
C ASP A 202 -10.66 37.63 -22.63
N LEU A 203 -9.84 37.72 -23.69
CA LEU A 203 -9.70 38.96 -24.49
C LEU A 203 -10.71 39.11 -25.64
N CYS A 204 -11.64 38.15 -25.83
CA CYS A 204 -12.56 38.14 -26.98
C CYS A 204 -14.07 38.17 -26.65
N PHE A 205 -14.52 38.86 -25.58
CA PHE A 205 -15.93 39.24 -25.49
C PHE A 205 -16.12 40.65 -24.92
N LYS A 206 -15.94 41.67 -25.78
CA LYS A 206 -16.40 43.03 -25.50
C LYS A 206 -17.85 43.21 -25.96
N ARG A 207 -18.67 43.72 -25.02
CA ARG A 207 -19.78 44.68 -25.16
C ARG A 207 -21.12 44.21 -25.76
N GLY A 208 -22.17 44.33 -24.93
CA GLY A 208 -23.58 44.44 -25.32
C GLY A 208 -24.46 44.64 -24.07
N PRO A 209 -25.56 45.42 -24.11
CA PRO A 209 -25.79 46.47 -23.12
C PRO A 209 -26.66 46.08 -21.91
N THR A 210 -26.46 46.90 -20.86
CA THR A 210 -27.31 47.10 -19.69
C THR A 210 -28.79 47.22 -20.03
N GLN A 211 -29.65 46.48 -19.32
CA GLN A 211 -30.95 46.99 -18.89
C GLN A 211 -31.23 46.61 -17.42
N VAL A 212 -31.54 47.66 -16.67
CA VAL A 212 -32.08 47.69 -15.33
C VAL A 212 -33.58 47.43 -15.45
N GLU A 213 -34.10 46.39 -14.81
CA GLU A 213 -35.51 46.38 -14.40
C GLU A 213 -35.65 45.75 -13.00
N THR A 214 -36.20 46.56 -12.11
CA THR A 214 -36.76 46.22 -10.82
C THR A 214 -38.07 45.45 -11.02
N ASN A 215 -38.39 44.45 -10.20
CA ASN A 215 -39.41 44.56 -9.14
C ASN A 215 -39.81 43.22 -8.49
N SER A 216 -40.06 43.32 -7.18
CA SER A 216 -41.12 42.69 -6.38
C SER A 216 -41.27 41.16 -6.26
N SER A 217 -41.08 40.72 -5.01
CA SER A 217 -42.02 39.93 -4.20
C SER A 217 -42.49 38.56 -4.71
N LYS A 218 -42.07 37.50 -4.00
CA LYS A 218 -43.01 36.54 -3.38
C LYS A 218 -42.32 35.68 -2.31
N ARG A 219 -42.87 35.80 -1.10
CA ARG A 219 -42.75 34.92 0.07
C ARG A 219 -42.94 33.45 -0.35
N ALA A 220 -42.07 32.55 0.14
CA ALA A 220 -42.38 31.13 0.23
C ALA A 220 -41.95 30.61 1.61
N THR A 221 -42.94 30.09 2.30
CA THR A 221 -42.99 29.60 3.67
C THR A 221 -42.23 28.29 3.87
N TRP A 222 -41.59 28.17 5.02
CA TRP A 222 -41.02 26.95 5.58
C TRP A 222 -42.08 25.86 5.79
N ARG A 223 -41.82 24.64 5.33
CA ARG A 223 -42.45 23.41 5.83
C ARG A 223 -41.38 22.53 6.47
N GLN A 224 -41.52 22.32 7.77
CA GLN A 224 -40.97 21.18 8.48
C GLN A 224 -41.85 19.98 8.17
N ASP A 225 -41.26 18.83 7.83
CA ASP A 225 -41.92 17.54 8.03
C ASP A 225 -40.91 16.56 8.61
N SER A 226 -41.14 16.27 9.89
CA SER A 226 -40.56 15.19 10.67
C SER A 226 -41.49 13.97 10.56
N SER A 227 -40.99 12.82 10.14
CA SER A 227 -41.62 11.51 10.35
C SER A 227 -40.49 10.51 10.67
N VAL A 228 -40.24 10.17 11.93
CA VAL A 228 -40.88 9.13 12.75
C VAL A 228 -40.97 7.79 12.01
N PHE A 229 -39.95 6.94 12.18
CA PHE A 229 -40.06 5.50 11.95
C PHE A 229 -40.13 4.79 13.30
N HIS A 230 -41.25 4.09 13.51
CA HIS A 230 -41.54 3.21 14.62
C HIS A 230 -40.86 1.84 14.42
N VAL A 231 -40.35 1.28 15.50
CA VAL A 231 -39.76 -0.07 15.60
C VAL A 231 -40.75 -0.99 16.31
N SER A 232 -41.13 -2.11 15.67
CA SER A 232 -41.65 -3.36 16.27
C SER A 232 -41.80 -4.38 15.14
N GLY A 233 -41.42 -5.65 15.21
CA GLY A 233 -40.87 -6.49 16.26
C GLY A 233 -40.83 -7.96 15.79
N ARG A 234 -40.28 -8.81 16.67
CA ARG A 234 -40.08 -10.27 16.63
C ARG A 234 -38.84 -10.78 15.92
#